data_AF-A0AA40A0S2-F1
#
_entry.id   AF-A0AA40A0S2-F1
#
_cell.length_a   1.000
_cell.length_b   1.000
_cell.length_c   1.000
_cell.angle_alpha   90.00
_cell.angle_beta   90.00
_cell.angle_gamma   90.00
#
_symmetry.space_group_name_H-M   'P 1'
#
loop_
_entity.id
_entity.type
_entity.pdbx_description
1 polymer ?
#
loop_
_entity_poly.entity_id
_entity_poly.type
_entity_poly.pdbx_seq_one_letter_code
_entity_poly.pdbx_strand_id
1 'polypeptide(L)'
;MSENDFENNKRSSVVRRLEKPKSLDQEAAWQWYQIQSEYYDFEFAQNDVKRIEALTKEDMIQFFDQYIHPSSRQRAKLAIYLVAQGKISELIAGLGLNAEASAQAATDLQERLSAAADDEEKEVEGLKSYLLHDLKVAGMIYAQNHAQPPSSITPALIRDVRDFKAGLKVTAGARRAKDLSEYEDLN
;
A
#
# COMPACT_ATOMS: atom_id res chain seq x y z
N MET A 1 -11.93 -17.73 -14.27
CA MET A 1 -11.28 -17.31 -15.53
C MET A 1 -11.10 -18.54 -16.41
N SER A 2 -11.50 -18.47 -17.69
CA SER A 2 -11.27 -19.57 -18.64
C SER A 2 -9.80 -19.62 -19.07
N GLU A 3 -9.36 -20.71 -19.68
CA GLU A 3 -7.99 -20.83 -20.19
C GLU A 3 -7.71 -19.82 -21.30
N ASN A 4 -8.70 -19.60 -22.18
CA ASN A 4 -8.60 -18.63 -23.25
C ASN A 4 -8.41 -17.19 -22.72
N ASP A 5 -9.11 -16.83 -21.64
CA ASP A 5 -8.94 -15.50 -21.02
C ASP A 5 -7.54 -15.33 -20.42
N PHE A 6 -6.99 -16.39 -19.81
CA PHE A 6 -5.63 -16.40 -19.28
C PHE A 6 -4.59 -16.16 -20.38
N GLU A 7 -4.67 -16.92 -21.46
CA GLU A 7 -3.77 -16.79 -22.61
C GLU A 7 -3.88 -15.41 -23.29
N ASN A 8 -5.08 -14.83 -23.34
CA ASN A 8 -5.27 -13.47 -23.86
C ASN A 8 -4.61 -12.42 -22.96
N ASN A 9 -4.73 -12.54 -21.64
CA ASN A 9 -4.04 -11.67 -20.68
C ASN A 9 -2.51 -11.82 -20.76
N LYS A 10 -2.02 -13.07 -20.92
CA LYS A 10 -0.59 -13.37 -21.12
C LYS A 10 -0.06 -12.70 -22.38
N ARG A 11 -0.77 -12.85 -23.51
CA ARG A 11 -0.41 -12.18 -24.78
C ARG A 11 -0.40 -10.65 -24.65
N SER A 12 -1.41 -10.07 -24.02
CA SER A 12 -1.46 -8.61 -23.80
C SER A 12 -0.26 -8.11 -22.98
N SER A 13 0.14 -8.87 -21.96
CA SER A 13 1.30 -8.56 -21.12
C SER A 13 2.62 -8.63 -21.92
N VAL A 14 2.78 -9.66 -22.76
CA VAL A 14 3.95 -9.81 -23.65
C VAL A 14 4.05 -8.66 -24.65
N VAL A 15 2.95 -8.31 -25.32
CA VAL A 15 2.91 -7.19 -26.27
C VAL A 15 3.30 -5.88 -25.59
N ARG A 16 2.76 -5.61 -24.40
CA ARG A 16 3.12 -4.42 -23.62
C ARG A 16 4.59 -4.42 -23.22
N ARG A 17 5.15 -5.58 -22.87
CA ARG A 17 6.56 -5.69 -22.45
C ARG A 17 7.53 -5.47 -23.61
N LEU A 18 7.17 -5.88 -24.83
CA LEU A 18 7.97 -5.73 -26.04
C LEU A 18 7.70 -4.44 -26.84
N GLU A 19 6.88 -3.53 -26.30
CA GLU A 19 6.70 -2.22 -26.93
C GLU A 19 8.07 -1.56 -27.10
N LYS A 20 8.31 -0.93 -28.26
CA LYS A 20 9.57 -0.21 -28.49
C LYS A 20 9.42 1.23 -28.00
N PRO A 21 10.49 1.84 -27.45
CA PRO A 21 10.45 3.25 -27.09
C PRO A 21 10.16 4.08 -28.34
N LYS A 22 9.25 5.06 -28.21
CA LYS A 22 8.80 5.92 -29.32
C LYS A 22 9.65 7.18 -29.47
N SER A 23 10.48 7.48 -28.48
CA SER A 23 11.37 8.63 -28.44
C SER A 23 12.68 8.29 -27.74
N LEU A 24 13.71 9.09 -28.01
CA LEU A 24 15.01 8.97 -27.36
C LEU A 24 14.91 9.11 -25.84
N ASP A 25 14.05 10.01 -25.35
CA ASP A 25 13.85 10.19 -23.90
C ASP A 25 13.31 8.92 -23.22
N GLN A 26 12.43 8.17 -23.90
CA GLN A 26 11.91 6.90 -23.39
C GLN A 26 12.99 5.83 -23.35
N GLU A 27 13.79 5.74 -24.42
CA GLU A 27 14.90 4.79 -24.49
C GLU A 27 15.96 5.11 -23.41
N ALA A 28 16.32 6.38 -23.27
CA ALA A 28 17.25 6.85 -22.24
C ALA A 28 16.72 6.55 -20.84
N ALA A 29 15.43 6.78 -20.57
CA ALA A 29 14.81 6.45 -19.28
C ALA A 29 14.84 4.94 -18.98
N TRP A 30 14.65 4.09 -20.00
CA TRP A 30 14.71 2.63 -19.84
C TRP A 30 16.12 2.15 -19.52
N GLN A 31 17.12 2.64 -20.25
CA GLN A 31 18.52 2.32 -20.00
C GLN A 31 18.97 2.87 -18.64
N TRP A 32 18.60 4.11 -18.31
CA TRP A 32 18.92 4.73 -17.04
C TRP A 32 18.32 3.98 -15.86
N TYR A 33 17.11 3.42 -16.01
CA TYR A 33 16.51 2.57 -14.99
C TYR A 33 17.41 1.37 -14.64
N GLN A 34 18.00 0.71 -15.63
CA GLN A 34 18.90 -0.43 -15.40
C GLN A 34 20.19 -0.03 -14.68
N ILE A 35 20.70 1.18 -14.94
CA ILE A 35 21.89 1.73 -14.29
C ILE A 35 21.59 2.12 -12.85
N GLN A 36 20.56 2.94 -12.62
CA GLN A 36 20.24 3.46 -11.28
C GLN A 36 19.76 2.37 -10.30
N SER A 37 19.22 1.26 -10.83
CA SER A 37 18.79 0.11 -10.04
C SER A 37 19.88 -0.94 -9.85
N GLU A 38 21.05 -0.75 -10.48
CA GLU A 38 22.22 -1.63 -10.43
C GLU A 38 21.97 -3.07 -10.94
N TYR A 39 20.87 -3.29 -11.67
CA TYR A 39 20.59 -4.59 -12.30
C TYR A 39 21.36 -4.78 -13.62
N TYR A 40 21.59 -3.70 -14.37
CA TYR A 40 22.27 -3.72 -15.67
C TYR A 40 21.69 -4.75 -16.66
N ASP A 41 20.38 -5.05 -16.58
CA ASP A 41 19.71 -5.98 -17.50
C ASP A 41 19.11 -5.22 -18.68
N PHE A 42 19.95 -4.86 -19.66
CA PHE A 42 19.50 -4.15 -20.86
C PHE A 42 18.64 -5.03 -21.79
N GLU A 43 18.65 -6.36 -21.58
CA GLU A 43 17.80 -7.33 -22.28
C GLU A 43 16.59 -7.77 -21.43
N PHE A 44 16.28 -7.00 -20.38
CA PHE A 44 15.24 -7.34 -19.42
C PHE A 44 13.90 -7.64 -20.09
N ALA A 45 13.49 -6.84 -21.09
CA ALA A 45 12.22 -7.05 -21.77
C ALA A 45 12.14 -8.41 -22.49
N GLN A 46 13.20 -8.81 -23.19
CA GLN A 46 13.25 -10.09 -23.90
C GLN A 46 13.30 -11.26 -22.91
N ASN A 47 14.06 -11.13 -21.82
CA ASN A 47 14.18 -12.15 -20.80
C ASN A 47 12.89 -12.32 -19.98
N ASP A 48 12.21 -11.22 -19.64
CA ASP A 48 10.94 -11.22 -18.92
C ASP A 48 9.84 -11.89 -19.76
N VAL A 49 9.78 -11.64 -21.07
CA VAL A 49 8.83 -12.32 -21.96
C VAL A 49 9.01 -13.83 -21.98
N LYS A 50 10.26 -14.32 -22.10
CA LYS A 50 10.53 -15.76 -22.05
C LYS A 50 10.03 -16.40 -20.75
N ARG A 51 10.12 -15.67 -19.63
CA ARG A 51 9.61 -16.12 -18.33
C ARG A 51 8.08 -16.09 -18.29
N ILE A 52 7.46 -15.01 -18.77
CA ILE A 52 6.00 -14.86 -18.81
C ILE A 52 5.36 -15.94 -19.69
N GLU A 53 5.94 -16.24 -20.86
CA GLU A 53 5.40 -17.23 -21.78
C GLU A 53 5.35 -18.65 -21.18
N ALA A 54 6.31 -18.97 -20.29
CA ALA A 54 6.38 -20.24 -19.60
C ALA A 54 5.38 -20.38 -18.44
N LEU A 55 4.73 -19.29 -18.00
CA LEU A 55 3.78 -19.33 -16.88
C LEU A 55 2.48 -20.02 -17.27
N THR A 56 2.02 -20.88 -16.37
CA THR A 56 0.70 -21.51 -16.44
C THR A 56 -0.31 -20.81 -15.52
N LYS A 57 -1.59 -21.10 -15.73
CA LYS A 57 -2.65 -20.59 -14.87
C LYS A 57 -2.53 -21.15 -13.45
N GLU A 58 -2.15 -22.41 -13.32
CA GLU A 58 -1.91 -23.09 -12.06
C GLU A 58 -0.80 -22.39 -11.26
N ASP A 59 0.29 -21.96 -11.91
CA ASP A 59 1.36 -21.20 -11.25
C ASP A 59 0.84 -19.89 -10.63
N MET A 60 -0.04 -19.19 -11.35
CA MET A 60 -0.64 -17.94 -10.87
C MET A 60 -1.61 -18.16 -9.70
N ILE A 61 -2.35 -19.26 -9.71
CA ILE A 61 -3.22 -19.64 -8.60
C ILE A 61 -2.37 -19.96 -7.37
N GLN A 62 -1.32 -20.78 -7.52
CA GLN A 62 -0.41 -21.11 -6.43
C GLN A 62 0.27 -19.86 -5.86
N PHE A 63 0.74 -18.95 -6.73
CA PHE A 63 1.30 -17.68 -6.31
C PHE A 63 0.31 -16.84 -5.50
N PHE A 64 -0.94 -16.75 -5.95
CA PHE A 64 -1.99 -16.02 -5.23
C PHE A 64 -2.28 -16.65 -3.85
N ASP A 65 -2.47 -17.97 -3.82
CA ASP A 65 -2.77 -18.71 -2.59
C ASP A 65 -1.62 -18.62 -1.59
N GLN A 66 -0.38 -18.60 -2.07
CA GLN A 66 0.80 -18.51 -1.22
C GLN A 66 1.07 -17.09 -0.72
N TYR A 67 1.01 -16.06 -1.56
CA TYR A 67 1.51 -14.72 -1.19
C TYR A 67 0.44 -13.66 -0.98
N ILE A 68 -0.78 -13.86 -1.48
CA ILE A 68 -1.83 -12.82 -1.49
C ILE A 68 -3.05 -13.23 -0.66
N HIS A 69 -3.43 -14.52 -0.68
CA HIS A 69 -4.66 -15.01 -0.07
C HIS A 69 -4.72 -14.68 1.43
N PRO A 70 -5.84 -14.17 1.97
CA PRO A 70 -5.93 -13.70 3.36
C PRO A 70 -5.60 -14.75 4.43
N SER A 71 -5.85 -16.03 4.13
CA SER A 71 -5.54 -17.15 5.04
C SER A 71 -4.10 -17.64 4.94
N SER A 72 -3.29 -17.12 4.02
CA SER A 72 -1.90 -17.55 3.88
C SER A 72 -1.02 -17.01 5.01
N ARG A 73 -0.12 -17.88 5.50
CA ARG A 73 0.89 -17.54 6.50
C ARG A 73 2.11 -16.80 5.91
N GLN A 74 2.31 -16.86 4.60
CA GLN A 74 3.43 -16.20 3.92
C GLN A 74 3.05 -14.82 3.36
N ARG A 75 1.79 -14.41 3.54
CA ARG A 75 1.30 -13.13 3.09
C ARG A 75 1.93 -11.99 3.90
N ALA A 76 2.61 -11.08 3.21
CA ALA A 76 3.10 -9.83 3.76
C ALA A 76 2.20 -8.68 3.29
N LYS A 77 1.49 -8.01 4.22
CA LYS A 77 0.60 -6.88 3.92
C LYS A 77 0.97 -5.67 4.76
N LEU A 78 1.19 -4.53 4.10
CA LEU A 78 1.25 -3.21 4.73
C LEU A 78 0.06 -2.39 4.22
N ALA A 79 -0.63 -1.69 5.12
CA ALA A 79 -1.72 -0.79 4.76
C ALA A 79 -1.47 0.58 5.39
N ILE A 80 -1.62 1.63 4.58
CA ILE A 80 -1.46 3.02 5.01
C ILE A 80 -2.83 3.67 4.92
N TYR A 81 -3.36 4.10 6.06
CA TYR A 81 -4.65 4.78 6.14
C TYR A 81 -4.41 6.28 6.27
N LEU A 82 -4.82 7.04 5.26
CA LEU A 82 -4.82 8.51 5.32
C LEU A 82 -6.22 8.95 5.72
N VAL A 83 -6.34 9.59 6.88
CA VAL A 83 -7.62 10.11 7.37
C VAL A 83 -7.80 11.53 6.86
N ALA A 84 -8.87 11.78 6.11
CA ALA A 84 -9.23 13.12 5.64
C ALA A 84 -9.75 13.98 6.80
N GLN A 85 -9.33 15.26 6.84
CA GLN A 85 -9.70 16.20 7.90
C GLN A 85 -11.22 16.43 8.01
N GLY A 86 -11.97 16.36 6.89
CA GLY A 86 -13.42 16.54 6.86
C GLY A 86 -14.25 15.42 7.50
N LYS A 87 -13.67 14.23 7.75
CA LYS A 87 -14.39 13.13 8.42
C LYS A 87 -14.69 13.43 9.88
N ILE A 88 -13.88 14.29 10.52
CA ILE A 88 -14.18 14.79 11.86
C ILE A 88 -15.45 15.64 11.81
N SER A 89 -15.58 16.50 10.80
CA SER A 89 -16.78 17.32 10.59
C SER A 89 -18.03 16.48 10.22
N GLU A 90 -17.89 15.41 9.42
CA GLU A 90 -18.98 14.49 9.11
C GLU A 90 -19.41 13.64 10.31
N LEU A 91 -18.46 13.19 11.13
CA LEU A 91 -18.74 12.52 12.41
C LEU A 91 -19.54 13.44 13.34
N ILE A 92 -19.17 14.72 13.42
CA ILE A 92 -19.88 15.74 14.23
C ILE A 92 -21.26 16.05 13.63
N ALA A 93 -21.38 16.14 12.31
CA ALA A 93 -22.67 16.34 11.62
C ALA A 93 -23.63 15.14 11.81
N GLY A 94 -23.09 13.92 11.88
CA GLY A 94 -23.85 12.69 12.18
C GLY A 94 -24.43 12.64 13.60
N LEU A 95 -24.01 13.53 14.51
CA LEU A 95 -24.52 13.62 15.88
C LEU A 95 -25.83 14.42 15.99
N GLY A 96 -26.35 14.96 14.89
CA GLY A 96 -27.64 15.68 14.87
C GLY A 96 -27.61 17.02 15.64
N LEU A 97 -26.43 17.60 15.80
CA LEU A 97 -26.23 18.89 16.46
C LEU A 97 -26.67 20.05 15.55
N ASN A 98 -27.09 21.16 16.14
CA ASN A 98 -27.32 22.38 15.37
C ASN A 98 -25.98 22.97 14.87
N ALA A 99 -26.03 23.83 13.84
CA ALA A 99 -24.82 24.32 13.15
C ALA A 99 -23.82 25.02 14.09
N GLU A 100 -24.29 25.74 15.10
CA GLU A 100 -23.46 26.41 16.10
C GLU A 100 -22.79 25.40 17.05
N ALA A 101 -23.53 24.43 17.58
CA ALA A 101 -22.96 23.39 18.45
C ALA A 101 -21.97 22.49 17.69
N SER A 102 -22.22 22.22 16.42
CA SER A 102 -21.29 21.47 15.56
C SER A 102 -19.97 22.23 15.32
N ALA A 103 -20.04 23.55 15.12
CA ALA A 103 -18.85 24.39 14.92
C ALA A 103 -18.05 24.55 16.23
N GLN A 104 -18.75 24.71 17.36
CA GLN A 104 -18.14 24.78 18.68
C GLN A 104 -17.47 23.45 19.03
N ALA A 105 -18.11 22.32 18.75
CA ALA A 105 -17.57 20.99 19.00
C ALA A 105 -16.34 20.70 18.13
N ALA A 106 -16.34 21.11 16.86
CA ALA A 106 -15.18 20.96 15.99
C ALA A 106 -13.99 21.79 16.49
N THR A 107 -14.25 23.00 16.98
CA THR A 107 -13.22 23.90 17.53
C THR A 107 -12.64 23.33 18.83
N ASP A 108 -13.48 22.89 19.77
CA ASP A 108 -13.04 22.30 21.05
C ASP A 108 -12.27 20.99 20.84
N LEU A 109 -12.70 20.14 19.90
CA LEU A 109 -11.99 18.91 19.55
C LEU A 109 -10.62 19.20 18.94
N GLN A 110 -10.54 20.18 18.05
CA GLN A 110 -9.29 20.60 17.41
C GLN A 110 -8.31 21.19 18.43
N GLU A 111 -8.80 22.03 19.35
CA GLU A 111 -7.99 22.59 20.44
C GLU A 111 -7.47 21.49 21.37
N ARG A 112 -8.29 20.53 21.75
CA ARG A 112 -7.89 19.41 22.63
C ARG A 112 -6.90 18.45 21.97
N LEU A 113 -7.08 18.14 20.69
CA LEU A 113 -6.10 17.38 19.90
C LEU A 113 -4.77 18.13 19.77
N SER A 114 -4.81 19.46 19.65
CA SER A 114 -3.58 20.27 19.60
C SER A 114 -2.89 20.45 20.97
N ALA A 115 -3.65 20.40 22.07
CA ALA A 115 -3.14 20.56 23.43
C ALA A 115 -2.54 19.27 24.01
N ALA A 116 -2.90 18.10 23.45
CA ALA A 116 -2.48 16.80 23.98
C ALA A 116 -1.03 16.40 23.62
N ALA A 117 -0.32 17.21 22.83
CA ALA A 117 1.12 17.14 22.59
C ALA A 117 1.69 15.71 22.56
N ASP A 118 1.43 15.00 21.47
CA ASP A 118 1.95 13.66 21.12
C ASP A 118 1.67 12.53 22.14
N ASP A 119 0.84 12.75 23.17
CA ASP A 119 0.45 11.72 24.15
C ASP A 119 -0.90 11.08 23.77
N GLU A 120 -0.83 10.03 22.94
CA GLU A 120 -1.99 9.31 22.38
C GLU A 120 -2.98 8.80 23.44
N GLU A 121 -2.54 8.45 24.65
CA GLU A 121 -3.45 7.96 25.70
C GLU A 121 -4.32 9.09 26.26
N LYS A 122 -3.76 10.30 26.41
CA LYS A 122 -4.53 11.48 26.83
C LYS A 122 -5.44 12.00 25.73
N GLU A 123 -5.03 11.89 24.46
CA GLU A 123 -5.90 12.21 23.32
C GLU A 123 -7.12 11.30 23.28
N VAL A 124 -6.93 9.99 23.38
CA VAL A 124 -8.02 9.01 23.33
C VAL A 124 -8.95 9.14 24.55
N GLU A 125 -8.41 9.39 25.75
CA GLU A 125 -9.21 9.59 26.95
C GLU A 125 -9.99 10.91 26.90
N GLY A 126 -9.36 11.99 26.40
CA GLY A 126 -10.03 13.27 26.19
C GLY A 126 -11.18 13.17 25.18
N LEU A 127 -10.98 12.45 24.08
CA LEU A 127 -12.01 12.17 23.08
C LEU A 127 -13.16 11.34 23.65
N LYS A 128 -12.85 10.26 24.40
CA LYS A 128 -13.86 9.42 25.05
C LYS A 128 -14.68 10.20 26.07
N SER A 129 -14.01 10.99 26.93
CA SER A 129 -14.66 11.82 27.94
C SER A 129 -15.60 12.85 27.29
N TYR A 130 -15.15 13.52 26.24
CA TYR A 130 -15.96 14.51 25.51
C TYR A 130 -17.21 13.90 24.86
N LEU A 131 -17.04 12.75 24.19
CA LEU A 131 -18.14 12.03 23.54
C LEU A 131 -19.17 11.49 24.55
N LEU A 132 -18.72 11.00 25.71
CA LEU A 132 -19.60 10.45 26.75
C LEU A 132 -20.29 11.53 27.59
N HIS A 133 -19.55 12.54 28.07
CA HIS A 133 -20.06 13.49 29.06
C HIS A 133 -20.70 14.73 28.44
N ASP A 134 -20.06 15.31 27.41
CA ASP A 134 -20.51 16.57 26.83
C ASP A 134 -21.53 16.36 25.70
N LEU A 135 -21.33 15.30 24.90
CA LEU A 135 -22.19 14.97 23.76
C LEU A 135 -23.23 13.86 24.05
N LYS A 136 -23.12 13.17 25.19
CA LYS A 136 -24.02 12.06 25.61
C LYS A 136 -24.23 10.99 24.53
N VAL A 137 -23.22 10.75 23.70
CA VAL A 137 -23.30 9.78 22.60
C VAL A 137 -23.01 8.39 23.17
N ALA A 138 -24.06 7.69 23.57
CA ALA A 138 -23.97 6.29 23.91
C ALA A 138 -23.82 5.46 22.62
N GLY A 139 -22.60 4.96 22.37
CA GLY A 139 -22.41 3.71 21.62
C GLY A 139 -22.70 3.73 20.12
N MET A 140 -22.16 4.70 19.36
CA MET A 140 -22.14 4.61 17.90
C MET A 140 -20.77 4.94 17.32
N ILE A 141 -19.82 4.00 17.42
CA ILE A 141 -18.70 3.91 16.47
C ILE A 141 -18.67 2.47 15.97
N TYR A 142 -18.49 2.32 14.66
CA TYR A 142 -18.48 1.09 13.84
C TYR A 142 -19.84 0.61 13.32
N ALA A 143 -20.46 1.42 12.45
CA ALA A 143 -21.40 0.89 11.46
C ALA A 143 -21.29 1.68 10.16
N GLN A 144 -20.31 1.34 9.30
CA GLN A 144 -20.45 1.55 7.86
C GLN A 144 -19.49 0.63 7.07
N ASN A 145 -20.05 -0.50 6.65
CA ASN A 145 -19.81 -1.20 5.39
C ASN A 145 -18.37 -1.34 4.88
N HIS A 146 -17.46 -1.84 5.71
CA HIS A 146 -16.36 -2.63 5.17
C HIS A 146 -16.84 -4.07 5.09
N ALA A 147 -16.77 -4.67 3.90
CA ALA A 147 -16.86 -6.12 3.75
C ALA A 147 -16.03 -6.75 4.88
N GLN A 148 -16.67 -7.64 5.64
CA GLN A 148 -16.07 -8.27 6.81
C GLN A 148 -14.69 -8.79 6.41
N PRO A 149 -13.61 -8.38 7.10
CA PRO A 149 -12.28 -8.75 6.66
C PRO A 149 -12.21 -10.28 6.60
N PRO A 150 -11.87 -10.88 5.45
CA PRO A 150 -11.88 -12.34 5.27
C PRO A 150 -10.84 -13.05 6.15
N SER A 151 -9.94 -12.29 6.77
CA SER A 151 -8.93 -12.78 7.69
C SER A 151 -9.28 -12.41 9.13
N SER A 152 -9.29 -13.40 10.01
CA SER A 152 -9.31 -13.30 11.48
C SER A 152 -8.03 -12.69 12.08
N ILE A 153 -7.18 -12.04 11.27
CA ILE A 153 -5.89 -11.51 11.68
C ILE A 153 -6.06 -10.08 12.17
N THR A 154 -5.82 -9.86 13.46
CA THR A 154 -5.75 -8.53 14.07
C THR A 154 -4.53 -7.78 13.50
N PRO A 155 -4.70 -6.59 12.92
CA PRO A 155 -3.58 -5.82 12.40
C PRO A 155 -2.69 -5.28 13.53
N ALA A 156 -1.36 -5.34 13.34
CA ALA A 156 -0.42 -4.66 14.21
C ALA A 156 -0.32 -3.18 13.78
N LEU A 157 -0.68 -2.26 14.68
CA LEU A 157 -0.56 -0.82 14.42
C LEU A 157 0.90 -0.38 14.59
N ILE A 158 1.42 0.31 13.58
CA ILE A 158 2.76 0.90 13.61
C ILE A 158 2.62 2.30 14.23
N ARG A 159 3.13 2.48 15.45
CA ARG A 159 3.17 3.79 16.13
C ARG A 159 4.48 4.52 15.86
N ASP A 160 5.61 3.81 15.95
CA ASP A 160 6.93 4.33 15.59
C ASP A 160 7.47 3.60 14.35
N VAL A 161 7.83 4.38 13.33
CA VAL A 161 8.34 3.85 12.05
C VAL A 161 9.78 3.34 12.16
N ARG A 162 10.61 3.94 13.01
CA ARG A 162 12.02 3.55 13.19
C ARG A 162 12.10 2.22 13.91
N ASP A 163 11.35 2.05 14.99
CA ASP A 163 11.30 0.80 15.74
C ASP A 163 10.73 -0.32 14.89
N PHE A 164 9.67 -0.04 14.12
CA PHE A 164 9.12 -1.01 13.18
C PHE A 164 10.14 -1.45 12.14
N LYS A 165 10.87 -0.51 11.52
CA LYS A 165 11.92 -0.83 10.54
C LYS A 165 13.08 -1.61 11.16
N ALA A 166 13.50 -1.28 12.38
CA ALA A 166 14.59 -1.96 13.08
C ALA A 166 14.28 -3.43 13.38
N GLY A 167 12.99 -3.77 13.56
CA GLY A 167 12.53 -5.14 13.77
C GLY A 167 12.43 -6.00 12.49
N LEU A 168 12.62 -5.42 11.30
CA LEU A 168 12.47 -6.14 10.03
C LEU A 168 13.81 -6.65 9.48
N LYS A 169 13.76 -7.82 8.85
CA LYS A 169 14.89 -8.31 8.05
C LYS A 169 14.98 -7.50 6.76
N VAL A 170 16.19 -7.05 6.45
CA VAL A 170 16.48 -6.35 5.19
C VAL A 170 16.66 -7.39 4.07
N THR A 171 16.11 -7.10 2.89
CA THR A 171 16.32 -7.93 1.69
C THR A 171 17.73 -7.73 1.16
N ALA A 172 18.26 -8.72 0.42
CA ALA A 172 19.52 -8.53 -0.29
C ALA A 172 19.41 -7.35 -1.28
N GLY A 173 20.52 -6.64 -1.48
CA GLY A 173 20.61 -5.59 -2.50
C GLY A 173 20.47 -6.14 -3.92
N ALA A 174 20.39 -5.22 -4.89
CA ALA A 174 20.37 -5.56 -6.30
C ALA A 174 21.57 -6.46 -6.67
N ARG A 175 21.33 -7.38 -7.60
CA ARG A 175 22.38 -8.23 -8.17
C ARG A 175 22.43 -7.96 -9.66
N ARG A 176 23.58 -7.51 -10.13
CA ARG A 176 23.85 -7.33 -11.56
C ARG A 176 23.55 -8.61 -12.33
N ALA A 177 22.80 -8.48 -13.41
CA ALA A 177 22.45 -9.60 -14.29
C ALA A 177 23.66 -10.07 -15.11
N LYS A 178 24.54 -9.14 -15.49
CA LYS A 178 25.78 -9.36 -16.23
C LYS A 178 26.93 -8.59 -15.56
N ASP A 179 28.18 -8.98 -15.83
CA ASP A 179 29.32 -8.19 -15.35
C ASP A 179 29.43 -6.87 -16.14
N LEU A 180 29.91 -5.80 -15.51
CA LEU A 180 30.13 -4.53 -16.18
C LEU A 180 31.20 -4.65 -17.27
N SER A 181 32.17 -5.55 -17.10
CA SER A 181 33.19 -5.83 -18.10
C SER A 181 32.62 -6.32 -19.44
N GLU A 182 31.39 -6.85 -19.47
CA GLU A 182 30.73 -7.25 -20.71
C GLU A 182 30.30 -6.06 -21.57
N TYR A 183 30.25 -4.87 -20.99
CA TYR A 183 29.90 -3.61 -21.67
C TYR A 183 31.09 -2.70 -21.88
N GLU A 184 32.27 -3.08 -21.40
CA GLU A 184 33.50 -2.39 -21.72
C GLU A 184 33.94 -2.83 -23.12
N ASP A 185 33.81 -1.93 -24.09
CA ASP A 185 34.51 -2.09 -25.36
C ASP A 185 36.02 -2.05 -25.03
N LEU A 186 36.66 -3.22 -25.02
CA LEU A 186 38.11 -3.36 -24.90
C LEU A 186 38.75 -2.66 -26.10
N ASN A 187 39.07 -1.38 -25.93
CA ASN A 187 39.91 -0.60 -26.84
C ASN A 187 41.34 -1.12 -26.85
#